data_AF-Q08M51-F1
#
_entry.id   AF-Q08M51-F1
#
_cell.length_a   1.000
_cell.length_b   1.000
_cell.length_c   1.000
_cell.angle_alpha   90.00
_cell.angle_beta   90.00
_cell.angle_gamma   90.00
#
_symmetry.space_group_name_H-M   'P 1'
#
loop_
_entity.id
_entity.type
_entity.pdbx_description
1 polymer ?
#
loop_
_entity_poly.entity_id
_entity_poly.type
_entity_poly.pdbx_seq_one_letter_code
_entity_poly.pdbx_strand_id
1 'polypeptide(L)'
;MRTLVPPLSSPYTLGVERVEAKVQAYLELPSHAVPILEDAQFGRPVAAVVPHGLGRVLVVGAPELAMNQALARADNAQFWLSALRALGPGPFEFSEFHHGFSNERSVVDFAQRYGLHFAVAQLLLGVAFWAVSLKRFGRPRPPPETLRVGATDALFAMSRLYREGSHHAFAAGLIARGVTQELALSAGLPPHAPASTVAAALAARGRTDLSQGLTALVRQAEEPSNDKQLVRLATRAAGLRSRLHPTGPRAPAASTEES
;
A
#
# COMPACT_ATOMS: atom_id res chain seq x y z
N MET A 1 43.67 11.86 -3.29
CA MET A 1 44.88 11.77 -2.44
C MET A 1 45.85 12.85 -2.89
N ARG A 2 46.78 13.26 -2.02
CA ARG A 2 47.86 14.20 -2.35
C ARG A 2 49.19 13.46 -2.33
N THR A 3 50.11 13.86 -3.20
CA THR A 3 51.49 13.40 -3.19
C THR A 3 52.29 14.40 -2.36
N LEU A 4 52.94 13.91 -1.31
CA LEU A 4 53.82 14.73 -0.47
C LEU A 4 55.26 14.28 -0.71
N VAL A 5 56.16 15.26 -0.74
CA VAL A 5 57.57 15.05 -1.01
C VAL A 5 58.42 15.69 0.08
N PRO A 6 59.59 15.14 0.40
CA PRO A 6 60.54 15.80 1.27
C PRO A 6 61.09 17.07 0.59
N PRO A 7 60.92 18.26 1.18
CA PRO A 7 61.49 19.48 0.60
C PRO A 7 63.01 19.53 0.75
N LEU A 8 63.55 18.82 1.75
CA LEU A 8 64.97 18.73 2.07
C LEU A 8 65.29 17.31 2.53
N SER A 9 66.47 16.80 2.15
CA SER A 9 66.96 15.53 2.67
C SER A 9 67.22 15.62 4.17
N SER A 10 66.53 14.81 4.96
CA SER A 10 66.67 14.80 6.42
C SER A 10 66.69 13.37 6.98
N PRO A 11 67.19 13.17 8.21
CA PRO A 11 67.12 11.86 8.88
C PRO A 11 65.69 11.30 8.94
N TYR A 12 64.67 12.16 8.98
CA TYR A 12 63.26 11.80 9.04
C TYR A 12 62.69 11.26 7.72
N THR A 13 63.40 11.44 6.59
CA THR A 13 62.93 11.10 5.24
C THR A 13 63.94 10.26 4.46
N LEU A 14 64.87 9.60 5.16
CA LEU A 14 65.84 8.72 4.51
C LEU A 14 65.14 7.63 3.68
N GLY A 15 65.45 7.58 2.38
CA GLY A 15 64.85 6.63 1.44
C GLY A 15 63.38 6.90 1.11
N VAL A 16 62.85 8.09 1.41
CA VAL A 16 61.50 8.51 1.04
C VAL A 16 61.60 9.40 -0.20
N GLU A 17 61.03 8.98 -1.32
CA GLU A 17 60.91 9.84 -2.50
C GLU A 17 59.56 10.54 -2.51
N ARG A 18 58.48 9.78 -2.24
CA ARG A 18 57.12 10.31 -2.20
C ARG A 18 56.22 9.52 -1.27
N VAL A 19 55.36 10.22 -0.56
CA VAL A 19 54.28 9.63 0.25
C VAL A 19 52.92 10.06 -0.29
N GLU A 20 51.91 9.22 -0.09
CA GLU A 20 50.55 9.49 -0.55
C GLU A 20 49.55 9.42 0.60
N ALA A 21 48.85 10.51 0.85
CA ALA A 21 47.80 10.58 1.88
C ALA A 21 46.76 11.65 1.58
N LYS A 22 45.62 11.58 2.28
CA LYS A 22 44.68 12.70 2.41
C LYS A 22 45.22 13.68 3.45
N VAL A 23 45.61 14.86 2.97
CA VAL A 23 45.93 16.00 3.83
C VAL A 23 44.66 16.50 4.50
N GLN A 24 44.68 16.62 5.82
CA GLN A 24 43.60 17.22 6.60
C GLN A 24 43.93 18.66 7.01
N ALA A 25 45.21 18.96 7.25
CA ALA A 25 45.68 20.28 7.60
C ALA A 25 47.04 20.57 6.95
N TYR A 26 47.23 21.80 6.48
CA TYR A 26 48.55 22.36 6.19
C TYR A 26 49.04 23.08 7.46
N LEU A 27 50.35 23.04 7.68
CA LEU A 27 50.95 23.60 8.88
C LEU A 27 51.41 25.04 8.64
N GLU A 28 51.18 25.91 9.61
CA GLU A 28 51.88 27.19 9.69
C GLU A 28 53.08 26.98 10.61
N LEU A 29 54.29 27.05 10.03
CA LEU A 29 55.51 26.65 10.72
C LEU A 29 56.14 27.83 11.46
N PRO A 30 56.50 27.68 12.74
CA PRO A 30 57.33 28.68 13.42
C PRO A 30 58.75 28.67 12.84
N SER A 31 59.50 29.76 13.07
CA SER A 31 60.84 29.97 12.48
C SER A 31 61.88 28.89 12.80
N HIS A 32 61.68 28.11 13.86
CA HIS A 32 62.57 27.04 14.32
C HIS A 32 62.09 25.64 13.89
N ALA A 33 60.97 25.53 13.17
CA ALA A 33 60.49 24.25 12.67
C ALA A 33 61.22 23.87 11.38
N VAL A 34 61.48 22.57 11.23
CA VAL A 34 62.08 21.99 10.03
C VAL A 34 60.98 21.28 9.24
N PRO A 35 60.60 21.76 8.04
CA PRO A 35 59.62 21.07 7.21
C PRO A 35 60.19 19.72 6.75
N ILE A 36 59.38 18.67 6.87
CA ILE A 36 59.76 17.29 6.54
C ILE A 36 58.97 16.77 5.34
N LEU A 37 57.71 17.18 5.18
CA LEU A 37 56.90 16.87 4.01
C LEU A 37 56.14 18.10 3.56
N GLU A 38 56.11 18.33 2.26
CA GLU A 38 55.32 19.36 1.60
C GLU A 38 54.41 18.73 0.55
N ASP A 39 53.24 19.32 0.34
CA ASP A 39 52.39 18.96 -0.78
C ASP A 39 53.07 19.36 -2.09
N ALA A 40 53.37 18.39 -2.95
CA ALA A 40 54.13 18.60 -4.18
C ALA A 40 53.45 19.57 -5.15
N GLN A 41 52.12 19.72 -5.07
CA GLN A 41 51.37 20.63 -5.94
C GLN A 41 51.33 22.06 -5.38
N PHE A 42 51.20 22.20 -4.05
CA PHE A 42 50.99 23.52 -3.44
C PHE A 42 52.22 24.11 -2.76
N GLY A 43 53.30 23.32 -2.57
CA GLY A 43 54.49 23.75 -1.83
C GLY A 43 54.19 24.13 -0.38
N ARG A 44 53.14 23.53 0.21
CA ARG A 44 52.70 23.83 1.57
C ARG A 44 53.14 22.71 2.51
N PRO A 45 53.71 23.04 3.69
CA PRO A 45 54.14 22.03 4.64
C PRO A 45 52.95 21.27 5.22
N VAL A 46 53.09 19.96 5.25
CA VAL A 46 52.12 19.01 5.80
C VAL A 46 52.70 18.27 7.00
N ALA A 47 54.01 18.06 7.04
CA ALA A 47 54.69 17.54 8.22
C ALA A 47 55.94 18.36 8.54
N ALA A 48 56.20 18.56 9.82
CA ALA A 48 57.38 19.29 10.28
C ALA A 48 57.83 18.79 11.66
N VAL A 49 59.13 18.93 11.91
CA VAL A 49 59.70 18.72 13.23
C VAL A 49 59.85 20.06 13.92
N VAL A 50 59.23 20.20 15.08
CA VAL A 50 59.26 21.40 15.90
C VAL A 50 60.06 21.10 17.17
N PRO A 51 61.24 21.73 17.37
CA PRO A 51 61.93 21.73 18.66
C PRO A 51 61.00 22.22 19.78
N HIS A 52 60.87 21.45 20.86
CA HIS A 52 60.04 21.83 22.00
C HIS A 52 60.67 21.35 23.31
N GLY A 53 61.05 22.30 24.17
CA GLY A 53 61.79 22.01 25.40
C GLY A 53 63.12 21.31 25.13
N LEU A 54 63.35 20.17 25.80
CA LEU A 54 64.54 19.33 25.60
C LEU A 54 64.38 18.33 24.43
N GLY A 55 63.22 18.32 23.78
CA GLY A 55 62.86 17.32 22.77
C GLY A 55 62.44 17.94 21.45
N ARG A 56 61.80 17.10 20.63
CA ARG A 56 61.29 17.45 19.30
C ARG A 56 59.92 16.82 19.11
N VAL A 57 59.04 17.52 18.41
CA VAL A 57 57.69 17.06 18.08
C VAL A 57 57.58 16.95 16.58
N LEU A 58 57.30 15.75 16.06
CA LEU A 58 56.92 15.56 14.66
C LEU A 58 55.41 15.81 14.54
N VAL A 59 55.04 16.92 13.91
CA VAL A 59 53.65 17.28 13.62
C VAL A 59 53.33 16.80 12.21
N VAL A 60 52.20 16.10 12.04
CA VAL A 60 51.76 15.56 10.74
C VAL A 60 50.29 15.91 10.51
N GLY A 61 50.02 16.76 9.53
CA GLY A 61 48.68 17.19 9.10
C GLY A 61 47.94 16.20 8.20
N ALA A 62 48.50 15.02 7.99
CA ALA A 62 47.93 13.93 7.19
C ALA A 62 47.84 12.63 8.02
N PRO A 63 46.90 12.53 8.98
CA PRO A 63 46.80 11.40 9.90
C PRO A 63 46.52 10.06 9.20
N GLU A 64 46.00 10.09 7.96
CA GLU A 64 45.85 8.87 7.15
C GLU A 64 47.18 8.12 6.97
N LEU A 65 48.33 8.83 6.97
CA LEU A 65 49.66 8.20 6.86
C LEU A 65 49.89 7.14 7.96
N ALA A 66 49.31 7.31 9.15
CA ALA A 66 49.46 6.38 10.27
C ALA A 66 48.44 5.21 10.24
N MET A 67 47.56 5.15 9.24
CA MET A 67 46.56 4.08 9.14
C MET A 67 47.12 2.85 8.42
N ASN A 68 46.79 1.64 8.91
CA ASN A 68 47.23 0.38 8.31
C ASN A 68 47.01 0.28 6.79
N GLN A 69 45.85 0.75 6.32
CA GLN A 69 45.50 0.76 4.89
C GLN A 69 46.37 1.67 4.01
N ALA A 70 47.05 2.64 4.61
CA ALA A 70 47.88 3.61 3.92
C ALA A 70 49.37 3.25 3.97
N LEU A 71 49.81 2.40 4.90
CA LEU A 71 51.23 2.01 5.03
C LEU A 71 51.81 1.40 3.76
N ALA A 72 51.02 0.63 3.01
CA ALA A 72 51.44 -0.03 1.77
C ALA A 72 51.46 0.88 0.54
N ARG A 73 51.09 2.16 0.67
CA ARG A 73 51.02 3.09 -0.46
C ARG A 73 52.32 3.87 -0.57
N ALA A 74 52.92 3.91 -1.78
CA ALA A 74 54.17 4.60 -2.04
C ALA A 74 55.22 4.32 -0.94
N ASP A 75 55.90 5.35 -0.44
CA ASP A 75 56.92 5.20 0.60
C ASP A 75 56.38 5.47 2.02
N ASN A 76 55.07 5.34 2.25
CA ASN A 76 54.44 5.69 3.54
C ASN A 76 55.02 4.92 4.73
N ALA A 77 55.25 3.60 4.58
CA ALA A 77 55.89 2.80 5.62
C ALA A 77 57.35 3.20 5.86
N GLN A 78 58.08 3.52 4.79
CA GLN A 78 59.47 3.96 4.87
C GLN A 78 59.60 5.32 5.57
N PHE A 79 58.64 6.23 5.35
CA PHE A 79 58.56 7.50 6.08
C PHE A 79 58.48 7.28 7.58
N TRP A 80 57.58 6.41 8.06
CA TRP A 80 57.49 6.13 9.50
C TRP A 80 58.75 5.45 10.04
N LEU A 81 59.35 4.53 9.28
CA LEU A 81 60.59 3.88 9.69
C LEU A 81 61.72 4.89 9.89
N SER A 82 61.90 5.82 8.94
CA SER A 82 62.92 6.87 9.01
C SER A 82 62.61 7.90 10.08
N ALA A 83 61.36 8.32 10.21
CA ALA A 83 60.92 9.25 11.25
C ALA A 83 61.15 8.70 12.66
N LEU A 84 60.76 7.45 12.92
CA LEU A 84 60.95 6.80 14.23
C LEU A 84 62.43 6.63 14.56
N ARG A 85 63.25 6.21 13.59
CA ARG A 85 64.71 6.11 13.76
C ARG A 85 65.34 7.47 14.09
N ALA A 86 64.87 8.54 13.47
CA ALA A 86 65.37 9.90 13.70
C ALA A 86 64.90 10.49 15.04
N LEU A 87 63.78 10.04 15.60
CA LEU A 87 63.30 10.47 16.91
C LEU A 87 64.12 9.90 18.07
N GLY A 88 64.72 8.72 17.91
CA GLY A 88 65.66 8.15 18.86
C GLY A 88 65.48 6.64 19.08
N PRO A 89 66.33 6.03 19.91
CA PRO A 89 66.18 4.62 20.30
C PRO A 89 64.94 4.44 21.18
N GLY A 90 64.20 3.35 20.96
CA GLY A 90 62.98 3.02 21.70
C GLY A 90 63.22 2.70 23.20
N PRO A 91 62.14 2.45 23.97
CA PRO A 91 60.80 2.06 23.51
C PRO A 91 59.95 3.22 22.98
N PHE A 92 59.07 2.92 22.02
CA PHE A 92 58.06 3.87 21.51
C PHE A 92 56.74 3.66 22.24
N GLU A 93 56.20 4.73 22.81
CA GLU A 93 54.89 4.72 23.47
C GLU A 93 53.86 5.45 22.60
N PHE A 94 52.68 4.86 22.47
CA PHE A 94 51.56 5.46 21.73
C PHE A 94 50.52 5.99 22.73
N SER A 95 50.32 7.31 22.75
CA SER A 95 49.32 7.94 23.62
C SER A 95 48.09 8.35 22.80
N GLU A 96 47.01 7.57 22.91
CA GLU A 96 45.70 7.92 22.33
C GLU A 96 44.77 8.65 23.30
N PHE A 97 45.20 8.80 24.57
CA PHE A 97 44.39 9.33 25.66
C PHE A 97 43.77 10.70 25.33
N HIS A 98 44.52 11.59 24.70
CA HIS A 98 44.09 12.94 24.35
C HIS A 98 43.17 12.99 23.11
N HIS A 99 43.05 11.89 22.36
CA HIS A 99 42.08 11.76 21.27
C HIS A 99 40.69 11.31 21.75
N GLY A 100 40.54 11.02 23.05
CA GLY A 100 39.28 10.52 23.64
C GLY A 100 39.01 9.04 23.36
N PHE A 101 40.04 8.30 22.93
CA PHE A 101 40.02 6.83 22.90
C PHE A 101 40.62 6.34 24.22
N SER A 102 39.79 6.25 25.26
CA SER A 102 40.12 5.47 26.45
C SER A 102 39.82 3.99 26.17
N ASN A 103 40.52 3.10 26.85
CA ASN A 103 40.31 1.65 26.74
C ASN A 103 38.91 1.22 27.24
N GLU A 104 38.18 2.14 27.90
CA GLU A 104 36.78 1.98 28.30
C GLU A 104 35.88 2.59 27.24
N ARG A 105 35.53 1.79 26.22
CA ARG A 105 34.47 2.16 25.25
C ARG A 105 33.11 2.19 25.96
N SER A 106 32.80 3.27 26.65
CA SER A 106 31.44 3.52 27.13
C SER A 106 30.57 3.91 25.95
N VAL A 107 29.59 3.06 25.63
CA VAL A 107 28.56 3.31 24.59
C VAL A 107 27.84 4.62 24.86
N VAL A 108 27.75 5.05 26.13
CA VAL A 108 27.09 6.28 26.56
C VAL A 108 27.89 7.52 26.14
N ASP A 109 29.22 7.52 26.25
CA ASP A 109 30.05 8.65 25.81
C ASP A 109 30.04 8.80 24.29
N PHE A 110 30.08 7.67 23.57
CA PHE A 110 29.93 7.66 22.12
C PHE A 110 28.56 8.21 21.70
N ALA A 111 27.50 7.78 22.39
CA ALA A 111 26.14 8.25 22.17
C ALA A 111 25.98 9.77 22.36
N GLN A 112 26.58 10.33 23.41
CA GLN A 112 26.53 11.77 23.66
C GLN A 112 27.30 12.56 22.60
N ARG A 113 28.49 12.10 22.21
CA ARG A 113 29.38 12.80 21.27
C ARG A 113 28.90 12.82 19.83
N TYR A 114 28.21 11.77 19.38
CA TYR A 114 27.73 11.63 18.00
C TYR A 114 26.24 11.92 17.79
N GLY A 115 25.56 12.48 18.80
CA GLY A 115 24.19 12.97 18.63
C GLY A 115 23.09 11.92 18.78
N LEU A 116 23.32 10.84 19.54
CA LEU A 116 22.28 9.82 19.80
C LEU A 116 21.03 10.43 20.43
N HIS A 117 21.17 11.52 21.19
CA HIS A 117 20.03 12.27 21.75
C HIS A 117 19.05 12.74 20.66
N PHE A 118 19.52 13.09 19.45
CA PHE A 118 18.64 13.42 18.33
C PHE A 118 17.92 12.19 17.79
N ALA A 119 18.60 11.04 17.66
CA ALA A 119 17.98 9.80 17.22
C ALA A 119 16.92 9.29 18.21
N VAL A 120 17.21 9.37 19.51
CA VAL A 120 16.25 9.05 20.59
C VAL A 120 15.06 10.00 20.56
N ALA A 121 15.30 11.32 20.38
CA ALA A 121 14.23 12.30 20.26
C ALA A 121 13.33 12.03 19.05
N GLN A 122 13.90 11.70 17.89
CA GLN A 122 13.14 11.32 16.69
C GLN A 122 12.30 10.07 16.91
N LEU A 123 12.85 9.05 17.57
CA LEU A 123 12.12 7.83 17.90
C LEU A 123 10.94 8.13 18.82
N LEU A 124 11.17 8.90 19.90
CA LEU A 124 10.11 9.30 20.84
C LEU A 124 9.02 10.12 20.13
N LEU A 125 9.40 11.03 19.23
CA LEU A 125 8.45 11.81 18.44
C LEU A 125 7.61 10.91 17.52
N GLY A 126 8.24 9.94 16.87
CA GLY A 126 7.55 8.95 16.04
C GLY A 126 6.55 8.10 16.83
N VAL A 127 6.95 7.64 18.03
CA VAL A 127 6.06 6.91 18.95
C VAL A 127 4.90 7.79 19.42
N ALA A 128 5.14 9.07 19.70
CA ALA A 128 4.09 10.01 20.09
C ALA A 128 3.08 10.23 18.96
N PHE A 129 3.55 10.46 17.72
CA PHE A 129 2.66 10.57 16.56
C PHE A 129 1.89 9.28 16.29
N TRP A 130 2.54 8.13 16.42
CA TRP A 130 1.88 6.84 16.29
C TRP A 130 0.77 6.68 17.35
N ALA A 131 1.07 6.92 18.62
CA ALA A 131 0.09 6.87 19.71
C ALA A 131 -1.09 7.83 19.50
N VAL A 132 -0.84 9.04 18.96
CA VAL A 132 -1.91 9.98 18.58
C VAL A 132 -2.72 9.46 17.39
N SER A 133 -2.08 8.86 16.39
CA SER A 133 -2.77 8.27 15.24
C SER A 133 -3.65 7.06 15.62
N LEU A 134 -3.29 6.36 16.68
CA LEU A 134 -4.08 5.27 17.28
C LEU A 134 -5.32 5.77 18.03
N LYS A 135 -5.41 7.06 18.39
CA LYS A 135 -6.68 7.65 18.83
C LYS A 135 -7.63 7.70 17.64
N ARG A 136 -8.39 6.61 17.50
CA ARG A 136 -9.41 6.41 16.47
C ARG A 136 -10.34 7.63 16.41
N PHE A 137 -10.44 8.24 15.22
CA PHE A 137 -11.40 9.30 14.90
C PHE A 137 -12.84 8.76 14.99
N GLY A 138 -13.37 8.66 16.21
CA GLY A 138 -14.77 8.36 16.49
C GLY A 138 -15.30 7.05 15.89
N ARG A 139 -16.59 6.79 16.12
CA ARG A 139 -17.30 5.73 15.41
C ARG A 139 -17.55 6.19 13.97
N PRO A 140 -17.25 5.37 12.95
CA PRO A 140 -17.69 5.67 11.59
C PRO A 140 -19.20 5.91 11.61
N ARG A 141 -19.64 7.04 11.05
CA ARG A 141 -21.07 7.29 10.88
C ARG A 141 -21.63 6.21 9.94
N PRO A 142 -22.73 5.53 10.32
CA PRO A 142 -23.34 4.57 9.42
C PRO A 142 -23.69 5.27 8.10
N PRO A 143 -23.46 4.63 6.94
CA PRO A 143 -23.95 5.14 5.67
C PRO A 143 -25.46 5.38 5.77
N PRO A 144 -26.00 6.43 5.12
CA PRO A 144 -27.45 6.58 5.04
C PRO A 144 -28.00 5.30 4.42
N GLU A 145 -28.90 4.64 5.14
CA GLU A 145 -29.58 3.44 4.68
C GLU A 145 -30.23 3.78 3.34
N THR A 146 -29.73 3.19 2.26
CA THR A 146 -30.42 3.25 0.98
C THR A 146 -31.81 2.70 1.24
N LEU A 147 -32.86 3.53 1.06
CA LEU A 147 -34.23 3.06 1.09
C LEU A 147 -34.27 1.77 0.27
N ARG A 148 -34.48 0.63 0.93
CA ARG A 148 -34.79 -0.60 0.23
C ARG A 148 -36.06 -0.29 -0.54
N VAL A 149 -35.95 -0.11 -1.86
CA VAL A 149 -37.09 -0.08 -2.75
C VAL A 149 -37.82 -1.39 -2.47
N GLY A 150 -38.94 -1.31 -1.78
CA GLY A 150 -39.72 -2.49 -1.44
C GLY A 150 -40.08 -3.19 -2.75
N ALA A 151 -40.14 -4.52 -2.77
CA ALA A 151 -40.59 -5.24 -3.97
C ALA A 151 -41.93 -4.70 -4.50
N THR A 152 -42.74 -4.09 -3.63
CA THR A 152 -43.96 -3.34 -3.94
C THR A 152 -43.73 -2.07 -4.76
N ASP A 153 -42.70 -1.28 -4.48
CA ASP A 153 -42.42 -0.02 -5.20
C ASP A 153 -41.96 -0.28 -6.64
N ALA A 154 -41.17 -1.34 -6.84
CA ALA A 154 -40.80 -1.80 -8.18
C ALA A 154 -42.03 -2.26 -8.98
N LEU A 155 -42.96 -3.00 -8.34
CA LEU A 155 -44.22 -3.41 -8.96
C LEU A 155 -45.12 -2.20 -9.31
N PHE A 156 -45.19 -1.20 -8.42
CA PHE A 156 -45.93 0.03 -8.70
C PHE A 156 -45.32 0.81 -9.86
N ALA A 157 -43.99 0.93 -9.94
CA ALA A 157 -43.31 1.59 -11.05
C ALA A 157 -43.57 0.87 -12.39
N MET A 158 -43.46 -0.46 -12.41
CA MET A 158 -43.72 -1.25 -13.61
C MET A 158 -45.19 -1.19 -14.05
N SER A 159 -46.14 -1.22 -13.11
CA SER A 159 -47.57 -1.10 -13.45
C SER A 159 -47.93 0.26 -14.05
N ARG A 160 -47.28 1.35 -13.60
CA ARG A 160 -47.44 2.68 -14.20
C ARG A 160 -46.91 2.72 -15.63
N LEU A 161 -45.72 2.17 -15.89
CA LEU A 161 -45.14 2.10 -17.23
C LEU A 161 -46.04 1.34 -18.23
N TYR A 162 -46.59 0.18 -17.83
CA TYR A 162 -47.48 -0.58 -18.71
C TYR A 162 -48.83 0.11 -18.95
N ARG A 163 -49.35 0.82 -17.95
CA ARG A 163 -50.60 1.59 -18.08
C ARG A 163 -50.42 2.80 -18.99
N GLU A 164 -49.33 3.54 -18.83
CA GLU A 164 -49.05 4.76 -19.59
C GLU A 164 -48.71 4.45 -21.06
N GLY A 165 -48.08 3.29 -21.32
CA GLY A 165 -47.81 2.81 -22.68
C GLY A 165 -49.01 2.20 -23.42
N SER A 166 -50.19 2.07 -22.80
CA SER A 166 -51.41 1.50 -23.43
C SER A 166 -51.23 0.12 -24.11
N HIS A 167 -50.24 -0.67 -23.70
CA HIS A 167 -49.91 -1.97 -24.30
C HIS A 167 -50.74 -3.12 -23.73
N HIS A 168 -52.07 -2.98 -23.74
CA HIS A 168 -53.03 -3.93 -23.14
C HIS A 168 -52.92 -5.34 -23.75
N ALA A 169 -52.76 -5.43 -25.07
CA ALA A 169 -52.58 -6.70 -25.77
C ALA A 169 -51.28 -7.42 -25.38
N PHE A 170 -50.21 -6.67 -25.13
CA PHE A 170 -48.93 -7.24 -24.69
C PHE A 170 -49.03 -7.79 -23.25
N ALA A 171 -49.62 -7.02 -22.34
CA ALA A 171 -49.85 -7.47 -20.96
C ALA A 171 -50.74 -8.71 -20.90
N ALA A 172 -51.78 -8.78 -21.73
CA ALA A 172 -52.64 -9.95 -21.85
C ALA A 172 -51.90 -11.18 -22.38
N GLY A 173 -51.05 -11.00 -23.39
CA GLY A 173 -50.20 -12.06 -23.92
C GLY A 173 -49.23 -12.60 -22.86
N LEU A 174 -48.65 -11.74 -22.02
CA LEU A 174 -47.78 -12.15 -20.91
C LEU A 174 -48.54 -12.98 -19.86
N ILE A 175 -49.75 -12.55 -19.48
CA ILE A 175 -50.60 -13.30 -18.53
C ILE A 175 -50.94 -14.69 -19.09
N ALA A 176 -51.38 -14.77 -20.34
CA ALA A 176 -51.72 -16.04 -20.98
C ALA A 176 -50.52 -16.98 -21.10
N ARG A 177 -49.35 -16.46 -21.47
CA ARG A 177 -48.09 -17.23 -21.54
C ARG A 177 -47.67 -17.78 -20.18
N GLY A 178 -47.72 -16.97 -19.12
CA GLY A 178 -47.37 -17.41 -17.76
C GLY A 178 -48.27 -18.54 -17.26
N VAL A 179 -49.59 -18.40 -17.46
CA VAL A 179 -50.54 -19.47 -17.09
C VAL A 179 -50.33 -20.73 -17.94
N THR A 180 -50.02 -20.57 -19.23
CA THR A 180 -49.71 -21.71 -20.11
C THR A 180 -48.47 -22.47 -19.63
N GLN A 181 -47.40 -21.76 -19.24
CA GLN A 181 -46.16 -22.35 -18.72
C GLN A 181 -46.40 -23.15 -17.43
N GLU A 182 -47.14 -22.58 -16.49
CA GLU A 182 -47.50 -23.24 -15.24
C GLU A 182 -48.36 -24.49 -15.47
N LEU A 183 -49.34 -24.39 -16.38
CA LEU A 183 -50.20 -25.50 -16.76
C LEU A 183 -49.46 -26.59 -17.53
N ALA A 184 -48.50 -26.23 -18.38
CA ALA A 184 -47.67 -27.17 -19.14
C ALA A 184 -46.90 -28.10 -18.20
N LEU A 185 -46.30 -27.55 -17.14
CA LEU A 185 -45.62 -28.34 -16.11
C LEU A 185 -46.57 -29.33 -15.43
N SER A 186 -47.78 -28.89 -15.07
CA SER A 186 -48.81 -29.78 -14.50
C SER A 186 -49.30 -30.86 -15.49
N ALA A 187 -49.27 -30.55 -16.78
CA ALA A 187 -49.58 -31.47 -17.88
C ALA A 187 -48.38 -32.36 -18.29
N GLY A 188 -47.23 -32.28 -17.59
CA GLY A 188 -46.04 -33.06 -17.88
C GLY A 188 -45.38 -32.70 -19.21
N LEU A 189 -45.62 -31.49 -19.70
CA LEU A 189 -45.08 -30.94 -20.94
C LEU A 189 -43.99 -29.90 -20.62
N PRO A 190 -43.06 -29.65 -21.55
CA PRO A 190 -42.09 -28.57 -21.39
C PRO A 190 -42.80 -27.20 -21.28
N PRO A 191 -42.25 -26.24 -20.51
CA PRO A 191 -42.87 -24.93 -20.29
C PRO A 191 -43.20 -24.14 -21.57
N HIS A 192 -42.45 -24.39 -22.64
CA HIS A 192 -42.61 -23.71 -23.93
C HIS A 192 -43.60 -24.42 -24.87
N ALA A 193 -44.32 -25.44 -24.40
CA ALA A 193 -45.32 -26.13 -25.20
C ALA A 193 -46.45 -25.16 -25.62
N PRO A 194 -46.95 -25.24 -26.86
CA PRO A 194 -48.01 -24.37 -27.32
C PRO A 194 -49.31 -24.64 -26.54
N ALA A 195 -50.09 -23.58 -26.30
CA ALA A 195 -51.25 -23.64 -25.42
C ALA A 195 -52.32 -24.65 -25.88
N SER A 196 -52.47 -24.88 -27.19
CA SER A 196 -53.36 -25.88 -27.76
C SER A 196 -52.95 -27.31 -27.37
N THR A 197 -51.65 -27.62 -27.40
CA THR A 197 -51.10 -28.91 -26.96
C THR A 197 -51.24 -29.09 -25.45
N VAL A 198 -51.02 -28.03 -24.67
CA VAL A 198 -51.22 -28.06 -23.21
C VAL A 198 -52.69 -28.30 -22.86
N ALA A 199 -53.62 -27.62 -23.53
CA ALA A 199 -55.05 -27.82 -23.33
C ALA A 199 -55.49 -29.25 -23.69
N ALA A 200 -54.99 -29.82 -24.79
CA ALA A 200 -55.28 -31.20 -25.17
C ALA A 200 -54.73 -32.22 -24.14
N ALA A 201 -53.51 -32.02 -23.65
CA ALA A 201 -52.90 -32.88 -22.63
C ALA A 201 -53.64 -32.82 -21.29
N LEU A 202 -54.14 -31.64 -20.89
CA LEU A 202 -54.99 -31.49 -19.70
C LEU A 202 -56.33 -32.21 -19.85
N ALA A 203 -56.97 -32.13 -21.02
CA ALA A 203 -58.21 -32.84 -21.31
C ALA A 203 -58.02 -34.36 -21.27
N ALA A 204 -56.93 -34.88 -21.86
CA ALA A 204 -56.59 -36.30 -21.84
C ALA A 204 -56.36 -36.85 -20.42
N ARG A 205 -56.00 -35.99 -19.46
CA ARG A 205 -55.82 -36.32 -18.04
C ARG A 205 -57.08 -36.09 -17.19
N GLY A 206 -58.23 -35.86 -17.81
CA GLY A 206 -59.50 -35.66 -17.12
C GLY A 206 -59.68 -34.28 -16.48
N ARG A 207 -58.76 -33.32 -16.74
CA ARG A 207 -58.85 -31.92 -16.26
C ARG A 207 -59.48 -31.03 -17.33
N THR A 208 -60.70 -31.37 -17.72
CA THR A 208 -61.46 -30.67 -18.78
C THR A 208 -61.77 -29.22 -18.41
N ASP A 209 -61.91 -28.93 -17.11
CA ASP A 209 -62.13 -27.59 -16.57
C ASP A 209 -60.94 -26.65 -16.84
N LEU A 210 -59.71 -27.12 -16.65
CA LEU A 210 -58.48 -26.36 -16.91
C LEU A 210 -58.20 -26.24 -18.41
N SER A 211 -58.51 -27.28 -19.19
CA SER A 211 -58.38 -27.29 -20.64
C SER A 211 -59.27 -26.23 -21.30
N GLN A 212 -60.56 -26.23 -20.96
CA GLN A 212 -61.52 -25.24 -21.46
C GLN A 212 -61.18 -23.83 -20.97
N GLY A 213 -60.75 -23.72 -19.71
CA GLY A 213 -60.32 -22.46 -19.11
C GLY A 213 -59.10 -21.84 -19.81
N LEU A 214 -58.06 -22.63 -20.10
CA LEU A 214 -56.87 -22.18 -20.82
C LEU A 214 -57.20 -21.76 -22.25
N THR A 215 -58.01 -22.56 -22.95
CA THR A 215 -58.44 -22.25 -24.33
C THR A 215 -59.22 -20.93 -24.38
N ALA A 216 -60.13 -20.71 -23.43
CA ALA A 216 -60.86 -19.46 -23.31
C ALA A 216 -59.95 -18.27 -22.95
N LEU A 217 -58.94 -18.48 -22.09
CA LEU A 217 -57.98 -17.45 -21.68
C LEU A 217 -57.11 -16.98 -22.86
N VAL A 218 -56.58 -17.91 -23.65
CA VAL A 218 -55.74 -17.61 -24.82
C VAL A 218 -56.53 -16.84 -25.87
N ARG A 219 -57.75 -17.31 -26.20
CA ARG A 219 -58.63 -16.59 -27.14
C ARG A 219 -58.93 -15.17 -26.68
N GLN A 220 -59.15 -14.96 -25.38
CA GLN A 220 -59.41 -13.63 -24.83
C GLN A 220 -58.18 -12.74 -24.72
N ALA A 221 -56.97 -13.32 -24.75
CA ALA A 221 -55.73 -12.56 -24.74
C ALA A 221 -55.37 -11.98 -26.12
N GLU A 222 -55.99 -12.47 -27.20
CA GLU A 222 -55.82 -11.96 -28.57
C GLU A 222 -56.65 -10.71 -28.87
N GLU A 223 -57.73 -10.45 -28.11
CA GLU A 223 -58.68 -9.34 -28.33
C GLU A 223 -58.71 -8.17 -27.29
N PRO A 224 -57.87 -8.06 -26.25
CA PRO A 224 -58.10 -7.09 -25.20
C PRO A 224 -57.70 -5.68 -25.64
N SER A 225 -58.70 -4.79 -25.68
CA SER A 225 -58.55 -3.40 -26.12
C SER A 225 -58.67 -2.38 -24.98
N ASN A 226 -58.96 -2.82 -23.75
CA ASN A 226 -59.24 -1.93 -22.61
C ASN A 226 -58.88 -2.55 -21.24
N ASP A 227 -58.48 -1.73 -20.28
CA ASP A 227 -58.18 -2.08 -18.87
C ASP A 227 -59.22 -3.00 -18.22
N LYS A 228 -60.52 -2.73 -18.44
CA LYS A 228 -61.60 -3.57 -17.89
C LYS A 228 -61.53 -5.03 -18.39
N GLN A 229 -61.11 -5.24 -19.64
CA GLN A 229 -60.96 -6.58 -20.21
C GLN A 229 -59.68 -7.24 -19.69
N LEU A 230 -58.59 -6.48 -19.52
CA LEU A 230 -57.33 -6.96 -18.96
C LEU A 230 -57.48 -7.42 -17.50
N VAL A 231 -58.21 -6.66 -16.68
CA VAL A 231 -58.53 -7.06 -15.29
C VAL A 231 -59.35 -8.34 -15.27
N ARG A 232 -60.38 -8.46 -16.13
CA ARG A 232 -61.18 -9.69 -16.24
C ARG A 232 -60.33 -10.89 -16.65
N LEU A 233 -59.38 -10.70 -17.57
CA LEU A 233 -58.42 -11.73 -17.99
C LEU A 233 -57.52 -12.16 -16.82
N ALA A 234 -56.98 -11.20 -16.07
CA ALA A 234 -56.15 -11.45 -14.89
C ALA A 234 -56.92 -12.20 -13.79
N THR A 235 -58.17 -11.84 -13.52
CA THR A 235 -59.04 -12.54 -12.55
C THR A 235 -59.31 -13.99 -12.99
N ARG A 236 -59.53 -14.24 -14.28
CA ARG A 236 -59.69 -15.60 -14.82
C ARG A 236 -58.41 -16.41 -14.72
N ALA A 237 -57.26 -15.80 -15.04
CA ALA A 237 -55.95 -16.41 -14.86
C ALA A 237 -55.70 -16.81 -13.40
N ALA A 238 -56.00 -15.92 -12.45
CA ALA A 238 -55.91 -16.22 -11.01
C ALA A 238 -56.84 -17.38 -10.60
N GLY A 239 -58.07 -17.42 -11.15
CA GLY A 239 -59.01 -18.52 -10.93
C GLY A 239 -58.54 -19.87 -11.49
N LEU A 240 -57.76 -19.88 -12.58
CA LEU A 240 -57.14 -21.12 -13.09
C LEU A 240 -55.97 -21.57 -12.21
N ARG A 241 -55.16 -20.63 -11.74
CA ARG A 241 -54.05 -20.89 -10.82
C ARG A 241 -54.51 -21.46 -9.49
N SER A 242 -55.60 -20.93 -8.92
CA SER A 242 -56.15 -21.46 -7.66
C SER A 242 -56.72 -22.88 -7.80
N ARG A 243 -57.20 -23.26 -8.98
CA ARG A 243 -57.63 -24.64 -9.29
C ARG A 243 -56.46 -25.61 -9.48
N LEU A 244 -55.29 -25.09 -9.87
CA LEU A 244 -54.05 -25.87 -9.90
C LEU A 244 -53.46 -26.05 -8.51
N HIS A 245 -53.46 -24.99 -7.71
CA HIS A 245 -52.90 -24.95 -6.36
C HIS A 245 -53.99 -24.52 -5.37
N PRO A 246 -54.77 -25.46 -4.79
CA PRO A 246 -55.85 -25.13 -3.84
C PRO A 246 -55.36 -24.38 -2.60
N THR A 247 -54.06 -24.42 -2.32
CA THR A 247 -53.39 -23.79 -1.19
C THR A 247 -52.38 -22.74 -1.68
N GLY A 248 -52.85 -21.54 -2.01
CA GLY A 248 -52.03 -20.37 -2.36
C GLY A 248 -52.76 -19.08 -1.96
N PRO A 249 -52.05 -18.07 -1.45
CA PRO A 249 -52.52 -17.21 -0.37
C PRO A 249 -53.76 -16.37 -0.73
N ARG A 250 -54.72 -16.37 0.20
CA ARG A 250 -55.89 -15.50 0.23
C ARG A 250 -55.43 -14.04 0.09
N ALA A 251 -56.06 -13.29 -0.81
CA ALA A 251 -55.82 -11.85 -0.95
C ALA A 251 -55.95 -11.15 0.42
N PRO A 252 -55.09 -10.18 0.77
CA PRO A 252 -55.27 -9.42 2.00
C PRO A 252 -56.61 -8.68 1.93
N ALA A 253 -57.43 -8.86 2.96
CA ALA A 253 -58.67 -8.14 3.13
C ALA A 253 -58.39 -6.64 3.13
N ALA A 254 -59.19 -5.88 2.38
CA ALA A 254 -59.18 -4.43 2.43
C ALA A 254 -59.37 -3.99 3.88
N SER A 255 -58.38 -3.27 4.42
CA SER A 255 -58.46 -2.60 5.70
C SER A 255 -59.59 -1.57 5.60
N THR A 256 -60.68 -1.83 6.33
CA THR A 256 -61.70 -0.85 6.65
C THR A 256 -61.06 0.31 7.38
N GLU A 257 -61.30 1.50 6.84
CA GLU A 257 -61.08 2.80 7.48
C GLU A 257 -61.79 2.82 8.84
N GLU A 258 -61.04 3.08 9.92
CA GLU A 258 -61.59 3.57 11.18
C GLU A 258 -61.48 5.10 11.16
N SER A 259 -62.64 5.74 11.31
CA SER A 259 -62.82 7.16 11.62
C SER A 259 -62.62 7.43 13.11
#